data_AF-A0A9X7Z6B5-F1
#
_entry.id   AF-A0A9X7Z6B5-F1
#
_cell.length_a   1.000
_cell.length_b   1.000
_cell.length_c   1.000
_cell.angle_alpha   90.00
_cell.angle_beta   90.00
_cell.angle_gamma   90.00
#
_symmetry.space_group_name_H-M   'P 1'
#
loop_
_entity.id
_entity.type
_entity.pdbx_description
1 polymer ?
#
loop_
_entity_poly.entity_id
_entity_poly.type
_entity_poly.pdbx_seq_one_letter_code
_entity_poly.pdbx_strand_id
1 'polypeptide(L)' 'MRNLQQSNVFETLTLAKDDVMEWSEFMNRVKTMVETSQIKVVDVKRHGDKLTITYRRLL' A
#
# COMPACT_ATOMS: atom_id res chain seq x y z
N MET A 1 2.04 -15.69 -25.66
CA MET A 1 1.89 -14.32 -25.12
C MET A 1 0.96 -14.39 -23.92
N ARG A 2 1.48 -14.28 -22.69
CA ARG A 2 0.64 -14.31 -21.48
C ARG A 2 -0.03 -12.95 -21.33
N ASN A 3 -1.35 -12.91 -21.48
CA ASN A 3 -2.16 -11.77 -21.07
C ASN A 3 -2.07 -11.67 -19.55
N LEU A 4 -1.21 -10.80 -19.04
CA LEU A 4 -1.26 -10.33 -17.67
C LEU A 4 -2.54 -9.50 -17.56
N GLN A 5 -3.64 -10.11 -17.10
CA GLN A 5 -4.77 -9.35 -16.59
C GLN A 5 -4.27 -8.58 -15.36
N GLN A 6 -3.70 -7.40 -15.59
CA GLN A 6 -3.47 -6.44 -14.51
C GLN A 6 -4.84 -6.14 -13.92
N SER A 7 -5.14 -6.65 -12.72
CA SER A 7 -6.39 -6.31 -12.06
C SER A 7 -6.39 -4.80 -11.85
N ASN A 8 -7.30 -4.09 -12.52
CA ASN A 8 -7.52 -2.64 -12.32
C ASN A 8 -8.15 -2.32 -10.96
N VAL A 9 -8.03 -3.23 -9.99
CA VAL A 9 -8.57 -3.09 -8.64
C VAL A 9 -7.52 -2.36 -7.82
N PHE A 10 -7.89 -1.17 -7.37
CA PHE A 10 -7.10 -0.41 -6.41
C PHE A 10 -7.55 -0.77 -4.99
N GLU A 11 -6.59 -1.07 -4.14
CA GLU A 11 -6.77 -1.33 -2.72
C GLU A 11 -6.22 -0.14 -1.91
N THR A 12 -6.80 0.11 -0.74
CA THR A 12 -6.38 1.19 0.16
C THR A 12 -6.03 0.62 1.53
N LEU A 13 -4.89 1.04 2.07
CA LEU A 13 -4.52 0.85 3.47
C LEU A 13 -4.54 2.20 4.17
N THR A 14 -5.22 2.29 5.31
CA THR A 14 -5.27 3.51 6.12
C THR A 14 -4.73 3.21 7.51
N LEU A 15 -3.83 4.07 7.99
CA LEU A 15 -3.23 4.01 9.31
C LEU A 15 -3.50 5.32 10.05
N ALA A 16 -4.02 5.27 11.27
CA ALA A 16 -4.21 6.44 12.11
C ALA A 16 -2.98 6.66 13.01
N LYS A 17 -2.72 7.91 13.38
CA LYS A 17 -1.55 8.27 14.17
C LYS A 17 -1.61 7.64 15.56
N ASP A 18 -2.79 7.42 16.11
CA ASP A 18 -2.97 6.79 17.41
C ASP A 18 -2.47 5.33 17.43
N ASP A 19 -2.33 4.71 16.25
CA ASP A 19 -1.68 3.41 16.05
C ASP A 19 -0.14 3.53 15.99
N VAL A 20 0.45 4.50 16.73
CA VAL A 20 1.89 4.89 16.65
C VAL A 20 2.82 3.67 16.71
N MET A 21 2.51 2.69 17.58
CA MET A 21 3.35 1.50 17.77
C MET A 21 3.40 0.62 16.52
N GLU A 22 2.38 0.66 15.67
CA GLU A 22 2.30 -0.14 14.45
C GLU A 22 2.83 0.62 13.23
N TRP A 23 3.21 1.89 13.36
CA TRP A 23 3.57 2.72 12.20
C TRP A 23 4.83 2.23 11.49
N SER A 24 5.86 1.85 12.25
CA SER A 24 7.09 1.30 11.69
C SER A 24 6.86 -0.07 11.04
N GLU A 25 6.07 -0.93 11.67
CA GLU A 25 5.71 -2.24 11.16
C GLU A 25 4.86 -2.14 9.88
N PHE A 26 3.86 -1.28 9.89
CA PHE A 26 3.01 -0.98 8.73
C PHE A 26 3.85 -0.49 7.55
N MET A 27 4.73 0.48 7.78
CA MET A 27 5.60 1.02 6.73
C MET A 27 6.58 -0.04 6.21
N ASN A 28 7.15 -0.87 7.10
CA ASN A 28 8.01 -1.98 6.70
C ASN A 28 7.27 -2.99 5.85
N ARG A 29 6.04 -3.36 6.21
CA ARG A 29 5.20 -4.28 5.45
C ARG A 29 4.92 -3.74 4.04
N VAL A 30 4.48 -2.49 3.93
CA VAL A 30 4.23 -1.86 2.62
C VAL A 30 5.51 -1.81 1.79
N LYS A 31 6.64 -1.46 2.40
CA LYS A 31 7.94 -1.45 1.74
C LYS A 31 8.32 -2.84 1.21
N THR A 32 8.22 -3.88 2.02
CA THR A 32 8.48 -5.27 1.59
C THR A 32 7.57 -5.68 0.44
N MET A 33 6.29 -5.33 0.47
CA MET A 33 5.36 -5.64 -0.63
C MET A 33 5.73 -4.92 -1.94
N VAL A 34 6.27 -3.71 -1.86
CA VAL A 34 6.78 -2.97 -3.03
C VAL A 34 8.09 -3.59 -3.55
N GLU A 35 9.05 -3.87 -2.65
CA GLU A 35 10.35 -4.44 -3.00
C GLU A 35 10.22 -5.84 -3.61
N THR A 36 9.28 -6.64 -3.11
CA THR A 36 8.96 -7.97 -3.66
C THR A 36 8.07 -7.91 -4.90
N SER A 37 7.79 -6.71 -5.42
CA SER A 37 6.94 -6.48 -6.60
C SER A 37 5.54 -7.10 -6.49
N GLN A 38 5.03 -7.28 -5.28
CA GLN A 38 3.66 -7.76 -5.05
C GLN A 38 2.63 -6.67 -5.32
N ILE A 39 3.00 -5.41 -5.08
CA ILE A 39 2.14 -4.25 -5.28
C ILE A 39 2.87 -3.11 -5.99
N LYS A 40 2.09 -2.23 -6.61
CA LYS A 40 2.52 -0.89 -7.04
C LYS A 40 1.70 0.15 -6.31
N VAL A 41 2.35 0.98 -5.51
CA VAL A 41 1.73 2.15 -4.89
C VAL A 41 1.39 3.17 -5.97
N VAL A 42 0.17 3.71 -5.92
CA VAL A 42 -0.35 4.68 -6.90
C VAL A 42 -0.63 6.05 -6.28
N ASP A 43 -0.96 6.10 -5.00
CA ASP A 43 -1.22 7.35 -4.29
C ASP A 43 -0.89 7.20 -2.80
N VAL A 44 -0.41 8.27 -2.18
CA VAL A 44 -0.15 8.34 -0.74
C VAL A 44 -0.69 9.68 -0.24
N LYS A 45 -1.70 9.62 0.61
CA LYS A 45 -2.37 10.81 1.17
C LYS A 45 -2.21 10.84 2.68
N ARG A 46 -1.89 12.01 3.19
CA ARG A 46 -1.90 12.29 4.63
C ARG A 46 -2.98 13.31 4.92
N HIS A 47 -3.94 12.95 5.76
CA HIS A 47 -5.02 13.83 6.20
C HIS A 47 -5.09 13.81 7.71
N GLY A 48 -4.72 14.93 8.33
CA GLY A 48 -4.63 15.04 9.78
C GLY A 48 -3.69 14.00 10.37
N ASP A 49 -4.26 13.12 11.17
CA ASP A 49 -3.62 11.99 11.83
C ASP A 49 -3.57 10.71 10.99
N LYS A 50 -4.19 10.68 9.80
CA LYS A 50 -4.28 9.46 8.98
C LYS A 50 -3.33 9.47 7.79
N LEU A 51 -2.67 8.34 7.55
CA LEU A 51 -1.94 8.03 6.33
C LEU A 51 -2.75 7.00 5.53
N THR A 52 -3.09 7.32 4.29
CA THR A 52 -3.76 6.41 3.37
C THR A 52 -2.83 6.11 2.19
N ILE A 53 -2.60 4.83 1.93
CA ILE A 53 -1.79 4.32 0.82
C ILE A 53 -2.72 3.58 -0.12
N THR A 54 -2.83 4.07 -1.35
CA THR A 54 -3.56 3.39 -2.42
C THR A 54 -2.56 2.63 -3.28
N TYR A 55 -2.83 1.37 -3.57
CA TYR A 55 -1.96 0.52 -4.39
C TYR A 55 -2.78 -0.41 -5.27
N ARG A 56 -2.12 -1.01 -6.26
CA ARG A 56 -2.64 -2.12 -7.04
C ARG A 56 -1.77 -3.36 -6.83
N ARG A 57 -2.36 -4.55 -6.87
CA ARG A 57 -1.60 -5.81 -6.90
C ARG A 57 -1.00 -6.05 -8.28
N LEU A 58 0.17 -6.68 -8.30
CA LEU A 58 0.95 -6.91 -9.52
C LEU A 58 1.05 -8.39 -9.94
N LEU A 59 0.35 -9.30 -9.25
CA LEU A 59 0.28 -10.76 -9.46
C LEU A 59 0.94 -11.29 -10.74
#